data_AF-K5WQI8-F1
#
_entry.id   AF-K5WQI8-F1
#
_cell.length_a   1.000
_cell.length_b   1.000
_cell.length_c   1.000
_cell.angle_alpha   90.00
_cell.angle_beta   90.00
_cell.angle_gamma   90.00
#
_symmetry.space_group_name_H-M   'P 1'
#
loop_
_entity.id
_entity.type
_entity.pdbx_description
1 polymer ?
#
loop_
_entity_poly.entity_id
_entity_poly.type
_entity_poly.pdbx_seq_one_letter_code
_entity_poly.pdbx_strand_id
1 'polypeptide(L)'
;MQSGDDDEDEDDIEVQPIPGFEHEGHGSKVVGEKKKKKKSQETKVHLRWHMWHAALAMILERGRPISRRVVAASKPLYQSMESIERLGYEVKVFQRVPDLGDGADRLEKTKDKGVHHGSPTKRNLSPSKASHKTHAHPPSGDTGAAVVSSNSGQQPGTTTRVKYREQGVDELLQLKLHLAITAPDNIPEGATIILATGDGNVGQFNEDGFLGAVRTALKRGWKVELYAWECCLSRSWQREFGEWGKRGMFRIITLDPFAECLVELAE
;
A
#
# COMPACT_ATOMS: atom_id res chain seq x y z
N MET A 1 38.43 40.28 26.81
CA MET A 1 38.46 40.53 28.26
C MET A 1 37.48 41.64 28.56
N GLN A 2 36.32 41.28 29.10
CA GLN A 2 35.35 42.06 29.88
C GLN A 2 34.07 41.20 29.86
N SER A 3 33.89 40.25 30.80
CA SER A 3 33.45 40.41 32.20
C SER A 3 32.11 41.14 32.32
N GLY A 4 31.10 40.40 32.78
CA GLY A 4 29.75 40.88 33.07
C GLY A 4 28.84 39.69 33.34
N ASP A 5 29.19 38.89 34.36
CA ASP A 5 28.23 38.17 35.18
C ASP A 5 27.44 39.21 35.99
N ASP A 6 26.14 39.02 36.17
CA ASP A 6 25.45 39.22 37.45
C ASP A 6 24.04 38.62 37.34
N ASP A 7 23.80 37.73 38.30
CA ASP A 7 22.58 37.01 38.62
C ASP A 7 21.42 37.97 39.01
N GLU A 8 20.19 37.49 38.91
CA GLU A 8 19.22 37.56 40.02
C GLU A 8 17.98 36.71 39.69
N ASP A 9 17.83 35.65 40.49
CA ASP A 9 16.65 34.79 40.63
C ASP A 9 15.50 35.56 41.30
N GLU A 10 14.27 35.44 40.80
CA GLU A 10 13.06 35.72 41.58
C GLU A 10 11.95 34.67 41.28
N ASP A 11 11.93 33.70 42.19
CA ASP A 11 10.77 33.16 42.93
C ASP A 11 9.56 32.54 42.21
N ASP A 12 9.51 31.22 42.35
CA ASP A 12 8.32 30.37 42.35
C ASP A 12 7.28 30.85 43.39
N ILE A 13 6.04 31.09 42.94
CA ILE A 13 4.88 31.21 43.84
C ILE A 13 3.90 30.08 43.56
N GLU A 14 4.13 28.96 44.26
CA GLU A 14 3.21 27.85 44.43
C GLU A 14 2.12 28.24 45.44
N VAL A 15 0.91 28.54 44.95
CA VAL A 15 -0.24 28.88 45.81
C VAL A 15 -0.90 27.59 46.32
N GLN A 16 -0.63 27.24 47.57
CA GLN A 16 -1.36 26.20 48.31
C GLN A 16 -2.65 26.77 48.94
N PRO A 17 -3.80 26.08 48.88
CA PRO A 17 -4.98 26.47 49.64
C PRO A 17 -4.97 25.90 51.07
N ILE A 18 -5.24 26.80 52.01
CA ILE A 18 -5.24 26.68 53.48
C ILE A 18 -6.48 25.89 53.97
N PRO A 19 -6.40 25.08 55.03
CA PRO A 19 -7.52 24.27 55.54
C PRO A 19 -8.44 25.01 56.53
N GLY A 20 -9.74 24.69 56.48
CA GLY A 20 -10.65 24.78 57.63
C GLY A 20 -11.68 25.91 57.61
N PHE A 21 -12.91 25.60 57.20
CA PHE A 21 -14.10 26.22 57.79
C PHE A 21 -15.27 25.22 57.78
N GLU A 22 -15.80 24.97 58.97
CA GLU A 22 -16.84 24.00 59.27
C GLU A 22 -18.21 24.52 58.85
N HIS A 23 -19.07 23.62 58.37
CA HIS A 23 -20.52 23.78 58.48
C HIS A 23 -21.16 22.41 58.69
N GLU A 24 -21.75 22.23 59.87
CA GLU A 24 -22.55 21.07 60.23
C GLU A 24 -23.81 20.94 59.36
N GLY A 25 -24.12 19.70 58.97
CA GLY A 25 -25.36 19.34 58.28
C GLY A 25 -25.56 17.83 58.28
N HIS A 26 -26.55 17.38 59.04
CA HIS A 26 -26.94 16.00 59.32
C HIS A 26 -27.13 15.11 58.08
N GLY A 27 -26.75 13.82 58.19
CA GLY A 27 -27.23 12.79 57.28
C GLY A 27 -26.47 11.47 57.31
N SER A 28 -26.83 10.58 58.25
CA SER A 28 -26.38 9.18 58.28
C SER A 28 -26.63 8.45 56.95
N LYS A 29 -25.57 7.88 56.36
CA LYS A 29 -25.65 6.74 55.43
C LYS A 29 -24.38 5.91 55.53
N VAL A 30 -24.52 4.73 56.12
CA VAL A 30 -23.52 3.66 56.09
C VAL A 30 -23.38 3.20 54.62
N VAL A 31 -22.25 3.51 53.99
CA VAL A 31 -21.90 2.99 52.65
C VAL A 31 -20.79 1.96 52.85
N GLY A 32 -21.12 0.70 52.55
CA GLY A 32 -20.18 -0.41 52.59
C GLY A 32 -18.97 -0.17 51.69
N GLU A 33 -17.80 -0.27 52.28
CA GLU A 33 -16.51 -0.11 51.63
C GLU A 33 -16.25 -1.31 50.70
N LYS A 34 -16.64 -1.20 49.43
CA LYS A 34 -16.23 -2.15 48.39
C LYS A 34 -14.77 -1.88 48.05
N LYS A 35 -13.84 -2.64 48.64
CA LYS A 35 -12.44 -2.75 48.22
C LYS A 35 -12.38 -3.03 46.71
N LYS A 36 -12.10 -1.98 45.93
CA LYS A 36 -11.86 -2.07 44.50
C LYS A 36 -10.53 -2.80 44.31
N LYS A 37 -10.60 -4.09 43.98
CA LYS A 37 -9.43 -4.92 43.67
C LYS A 37 -8.68 -4.23 42.53
N LYS A 38 -7.54 -3.60 42.84
CA LYS A 38 -6.64 -2.97 41.88
C LYS A 38 -6.15 -4.09 40.98
N LYS A 39 -6.78 -4.27 39.82
CA LYS A 39 -6.32 -5.18 38.79
C LYS A 39 -4.99 -4.59 38.33
N SER A 40 -3.87 -5.19 38.75
CA SER A 40 -2.56 -4.86 38.19
C SER A 40 -2.72 -4.92 36.68
N GLN A 41 -2.64 -3.75 36.03
CA GLN A 41 -2.52 -3.68 34.59
C GLN A 41 -1.10 -4.15 34.31
N GLU A 42 -0.99 -5.44 34.07
CA GLU A 42 0.19 -6.06 33.50
C GLU A 42 0.40 -5.38 32.14
N THR A 43 1.36 -4.46 32.08
CA THR A 43 1.76 -3.77 30.86
C THR A 43 2.30 -4.83 29.90
N LYS A 44 1.43 -5.31 29.00
CA LYS A 44 1.86 -6.17 27.88
C LYS A 44 2.80 -5.36 27.01
N VAL A 45 4.10 -5.60 27.17
CA VAL A 45 5.13 -5.12 26.25
C VAL A 45 4.77 -5.70 24.88
N HIS A 46 4.34 -4.84 23.96
CA HIS A 46 4.13 -5.25 22.57
C HIS A 46 5.51 -5.38 21.93
N LEU A 47 5.99 -6.61 21.80
CA LEU A 47 7.15 -6.92 20.99
C LEU A 47 6.83 -6.52 19.55
N ARG A 48 7.64 -5.61 18.99
CA ARG A 48 7.60 -5.31 17.57
C ARG A 48 8.61 -6.21 16.88
N TRP A 49 8.20 -6.75 15.74
CA TRP A 49 9.05 -7.59 14.91
C TRP A 49 9.38 -6.80 13.65
N HIS A 50 10.66 -6.77 13.30
CA HIS A 50 11.15 -6.18 12.07
C HIS A 50 11.61 -7.27 11.12
N MET A 51 11.60 -6.96 9.83
CA MET A 51 12.22 -7.79 8.81
C MET A 51 13.74 -7.64 8.91
N TRP A 52 14.43 -8.77 9.07
CA TRP A 52 15.88 -8.82 9.11
C TRP A 52 16.45 -8.63 7.70
N HIS A 53 16.84 -7.40 7.37
CA HIS A 53 17.29 -7.05 6.02
C HIS A 53 18.51 -7.84 5.54
N ALA A 54 19.41 -8.23 6.45
CA ALA A 54 20.56 -9.06 6.10
C ALA A 54 20.15 -10.46 5.65
N ALA A 55 19.21 -11.10 6.36
CA ALA A 55 18.65 -12.38 5.95
C ALA A 55 17.93 -12.28 4.60
N LEU A 56 17.15 -11.21 4.38
CA LEU A 56 16.50 -10.96 3.10
C LEU A 56 17.53 -10.87 1.97
N ALA A 57 18.58 -10.07 2.13
CA ALA A 57 19.65 -9.95 1.16
C ALA A 57 20.31 -11.32 0.88
N MET A 58 20.64 -12.10 1.92
CA MET A 58 21.22 -13.43 1.74
C MET A 58 20.32 -14.37 0.91
N ILE A 59 19.01 -14.36 1.17
CA ILE A 59 18.02 -15.20 0.48
C ILE A 59 17.86 -14.81 -1.00
N LEU A 60 17.84 -13.51 -1.29
CA LEU A 60 17.69 -13.01 -2.66
C LEU A 60 18.99 -13.21 -3.44
N GLU A 61 20.11 -12.81 -2.87
CA GLU A 61 21.40 -12.71 -3.53
C GLU A 61 22.09 -14.07 -3.70
N ARG A 62 22.01 -14.93 -2.68
CA ARG A 62 22.58 -16.28 -2.65
C ARG A 62 24.07 -16.33 -3.04
N GLY A 63 24.82 -15.28 -2.65
CA GLY A 63 26.25 -15.15 -2.94
C GLY A 63 26.60 -14.82 -4.40
N ARG A 64 25.61 -14.46 -5.25
CA ARG A 64 25.86 -14.06 -6.64
C ARG A 64 26.52 -12.67 -6.69
N PRO A 65 27.43 -12.41 -7.65
CA PRO A 65 27.88 -11.05 -7.94
C PRO A 65 26.72 -10.16 -8.36
N ILE A 66 26.63 -8.95 -7.82
CA ILE A 66 25.50 -8.04 -8.01
C ILE A 66 25.95 -6.73 -8.61
N SER A 67 25.29 -6.35 -9.71
CA SER A 67 25.52 -5.09 -10.39
C SER A 67 24.68 -3.95 -9.82
N ARG A 68 23.47 -4.24 -9.32
CA ARG A 68 22.51 -3.24 -8.82
C ARG A 68 21.65 -3.79 -7.69
N ARG A 69 21.42 -2.98 -6.67
CA ARG A 69 20.52 -3.23 -5.54
C ARG A 69 19.61 -2.02 -5.38
N VAL A 70 18.29 -2.21 -5.48
CA VAL A 70 17.32 -1.12 -5.40
C VAL A 70 16.14 -1.57 -4.56
N VAL A 71 15.71 -0.72 -3.63
CA VAL A 71 14.50 -0.89 -2.82
C VAL A 71 13.71 0.40 -2.83
N ALA A 72 12.41 0.30 -3.06
CA ALA A 72 11.49 1.43 -2.95
C ALA A 72 10.39 1.10 -1.94
N ALA A 73 9.93 2.10 -1.20
CA ALA A 73 8.85 1.98 -0.23
C ALA A 73 8.11 3.32 -0.09
N SER A 74 7.01 3.35 0.66
CA SER A 74 6.29 4.59 1.00
C SER A 74 6.05 4.73 2.51
N LYS A 75 6.00 5.98 2.99
CA LYS A 75 5.62 6.29 4.37
C LYS A 75 4.12 6.10 4.61
N PRO A 76 3.69 5.71 5.84
CA PRO A 76 4.53 5.40 7.00
C PRO A 76 5.20 4.03 6.87
N LEU A 77 6.47 3.95 7.29
CA LEU A 77 7.23 2.70 7.31
C LEU A 77 7.04 1.97 8.63
N TYR A 78 7.04 0.65 8.59
CA TYR A 78 6.98 -0.21 9.78
C TYR A 78 8.34 -0.38 10.48
N GLN A 79 9.44 -0.13 9.78
CA GLN A 79 10.81 -0.21 10.29
C GLN A 79 11.74 0.80 9.59
N SER A 80 12.92 1.04 10.16
CA SER A 80 13.97 1.85 9.51
C SER A 80 14.56 1.12 8.31
N MET A 81 14.89 1.86 7.24
CA MET A 81 15.56 1.34 6.05
C MET A 81 17.09 1.45 6.10
N GLU A 82 17.63 1.95 7.22
CA GLU A 82 19.07 2.19 7.35
C GLU A 82 19.91 0.91 7.22
N SER A 83 19.44 -0.21 7.80
CA SER A 83 20.20 -1.46 7.73
C SER A 83 20.28 -2.04 6.31
N ILE A 84 19.25 -1.85 5.47
CA ILE A 84 19.31 -2.28 4.06
C ILE A 84 20.15 -1.32 3.20
N GLU A 85 20.15 -0.02 3.52
CA GLU A 85 21.03 0.95 2.88
C GLU A 85 22.51 0.64 3.16
N ARG A 86 22.86 0.29 4.41
CA ARG A 86 24.21 -0.17 4.78
C ARG A 86 24.66 -1.43 4.04
N LEU A 87 23.72 -2.26 3.57
CA LEU A 87 24.00 -3.41 2.70
C LEU A 87 24.24 -3.01 1.22
N GLY A 88 24.21 -1.71 0.91
CA GLY A 88 24.48 -1.17 -0.41
C GLY A 88 23.26 -1.12 -1.33
N TYR A 89 22.04 -1.22 -0.80
CA TYR A 89 20.82 -0.97 -1.57
C TYR A 89 20.61 0.53 -1.78
N GLU A 90 20.27 0.92 -3.01
CA GLU A 90 19.71 2.23 -3.27
C GLU A 90 18.27 2.25 -2.72
N VAL A 91 18.08 2.93 -1.59
CA VAL A 91 16.77 3.06 -0.94
C VAL A 91 16.08 4.34 -1.38
N LYS A 92 14.81 4.23 -1.80
CA LYS A 92 13.95 5.38 -2.09
C LYS A 92 12.62 5.26 -1.34
N VAL A 93 12.35 6.21 -0.46
CA VAL A 93 11.12 6.25 0.35
C VAL A 93 10.26 7.43 -0.08
N PHE A 94 9.05 7.14 -0.58
CA PHE A 94 8.10 8.12 -1.06
C PHE A 94 7.09 8.52 0.02
N GLN A 95 6.51 9.70 -0.13
CA GLN A 95 5.38 10.14 0.68
C GLN A 95 4.08 9.75 -0.03
N ARG A 96 3.15 9.13 0.70
CA ARG A 96 1.79 8.89 0.18
C ARG A 96 1.11 10.22 -0.11
N VAL A 97 0.38 10.28 -1.22
CA VAL A 97 -0.30 11.49 -1.70
C VAL A 97 -1.79 11.44 -1.36
N PRO A 98 -2.45 12.60 -1.19
CA PRO A 98 -3.91 12.65 -1.08
C PRO A 98 -4.58 11.94 -2.26
N ASP A 99 -5.53 11.06 -1.94
CA ASP A 99 -6.35 10.35 -2.90
C ASP A 99 -7.60 11.19 -3.20
N LEU A 100 -7.57 11.88 -4.35
CA LEU A 100 -8.67 12.70 -4.84
C LEU A 100 -9.75 11.86 -5.57
N GLY A 101 -9.57 10.54 -5.67
CA GLY A 101 -10.48 9.64 -6.37
C GLY A 101 -10.34 9.63 -7.90
N ASP A 102 -9.35 10.36 -8.43
CA ASP A 102 -9.01 10.50 -9.85
C ASP A 102 -7.91 9.54 -10.33
N GLY A 103 -7.52 8.57 -9.49
CA GLY A 103 -6.49 7.58 -9.80
C GLY A 103 -6.85 6.76 -11.04
N ALA A 104 -5.93 6.70 -12.01
CA ALA A 104 -6.13 5.96 -13.26
C ALA A 104 -6.34 4.45 -13.04
N ASP A 105 -5.83 3.91 -11.92
CA ASP A 105 -6.06 2.54 -11.44
C ASP A 105 -7.54 2.21 -11.18
N ARG A 106 -8.39 3.23 -10.97
CA ARG A 106 -9.82 3.06 -10.73
C ARG A 106 -10.66 3.01 -12.00
N LEU A 107 -10.19 3.61 -13.10
CA LEU A 107 -10.92 3.64 -14.37
C LEU A 107 -11.18 2.21 -14.89
N GLU A 108 -10.19 1.32 -14.76
CA GLU A 108 -10.30 -0.12 -15.10
C GLU A 108 -11.35 -0.84 -14.24
N LYS A 109 -11.33 -0.65 -12.91
CA LYS A 109 -12.30 -1.29 -11.98
C LYS A 109 -13.74 -0.84 -12.19
N THR A 110 -13.97 0.36 -12.73
CA THR A 110 -15.33 0.86 -13.00
C THR A 110 -15.93 0.34 -14.29
N LYS A 111 -15.11 -0.04 -15.29
CA LYS A 111 -15.60 -0.68 -16.52
C LYS A 111 -16.16 -2.09 -16.27
N ASP A 112 -15.60 -2.80 -15.30
CA ASP A 112 -15.99 -4.18 -14.97
C ASP A 112 -17.21 -4.27 -14.02
N LYS A 113 -17.70 -3.14 -13.50
CA LYS A 113 -18.92 -3.06 -12.66
C LYS A 113 -20.17 -2.59 -13.42
N GLY A 114 -20.16 -2.76 -14.74
CA GLY A 114 -21.18 -2.28 -15.64
C GLY A 114 -22.26 -3.27 -16.07
N VAL A 115 -22.53 -4.42 -15.42
CA VAL A 115 -23.75 -5.23 -15.68
C VAL A 115 -24.19 -6.03 -14.44
N HIS A 116 -24.90 -5.39 -13.51
CA HIS A 116 -25.84 -6.10 -12.63
C HIS A 116 -27.25 -5.58 -12.93
N HIS A 117 -27.90 -6.16 -13.94
CA HIS A 117 -29.36 -6.10 -14.02
C HIS A 117 -29.90 -7.22 -13.14
N GLY A 118 -30.66 -6.83 -12.11
CA GLY A 118 -31.27 -7.74 -11.16
C GLY A 118 -32.13 -8.79 -11.85
N SER A 119 -32.02 -10.03 -11.41
CA SER A 119 -32.94 -11.11 -11.75
C SER A 119 -34.37 -10.76 -11.32
N PRO A 120 -35.37 -10.86 -12.20
CA PRO A 120 -36.70 -11.26 -11.81
C PRO A 120 -36.87 -12.76 -12.10
N THR A 121 -37.18 -13.47 -11.02
CA THR A 121 -37.97 -14.70 -10.91
C THR A 121 -38.50 -15.35 -12.21
N LYS A 122 -38.12 -16.62 -12.36
CA LYS A 122 -38.65 -17.60 -13.31
C LYS A 122 -40.19 -17.63 -13.31
N ARG A 123 -40.81 -17.44 -14.47
CA ARG A 123 -42.16 -17.95 -14.78
C ARG A 123 -42.20 -18.51 -16.21
N ASN A 124 -42.71 -19.73 -16.31
CA ASN A 124 -42.90 -20.53 -17.52
C ASN A 124 -43.69 -19.80 -18.60
N LEU A 125 -43.30 -19.97 -19.86
CA LEU A 125 -44.14 -19.67 -21.02
C LEU A 125 -44.00 -20.76 -22.09
N SER A 126 -45.13 -21.39 -22.39
CA SER A 126 -45.45 -22.17 -23.58
C SER A 126 -45.68 -21.25 -24.80
N PRO A 127 -45.69 -21.78 -26.04
CA PRO A 127 -45.64 -20.95 -27.24
C PRO A 127 -47.04 -20.67 -27.81
N SER A 128 -47.32 -19.41 -28.18
CA SER A 128 -48.37 -19.13 -29.16
C SER A 128 -48.18 -17.80 -29.90
N LYS A 129 -48.09 -17.95 -31.24
CA LYS A 129 -48.65 -17.18 -32.36
C LYS A 129 -48.80 -15.64 -32.30
N ALA A 130 -48.19 -15.05 -33.34
CA ALA A 130 -48.76 -14.12 -34.33
C ALA A 130 -48.84 -12.59 -34.06
N SER A 131 -48.61 -11.86 -35.17
CA SER A 131 -49.27 -10.62 -35.61
C SER A 131 -48.61 -9.24 -35.37
N HIS A 132 -47.93 -8.78 -36.43
CA HIS A 132 -48.13 -7.52 -37.18
C HIS A 132 -47.94 -6.10 -36.59
N LYS A 133 -47.41 -5.24 -37.51
CA LYS A 133 -47.44 -3.76 -37.66
C LYS A 133 -46.39 -2.95 -36.89
N THR A 134 -45.31 -2.48 -37.52
CA THR A 134 -45.15 -1.26 -38.37
C THR A 134 -45.56 0.04 -37.67
N HIS A 135 -44.63 0.97 -37.46
CA HIS A 135 -44.72 2.39 -37.86
C HIS A 135 -43.33 3.04 -37.74
N ALA A 136 -42.92 3.72 -38.80
CA ALA A 136 -41.74 4.59 -38.88
C ALA A 136 -42.13 6.04 -38.53
N HIS A 137 -41.17 6.88 -38.12
CA HIS A 137 -40.91 8.26 -38.60
C HIS A 137 -39.68 8.88 -37.86
N PRO A 138 -38.76 9.57 -38.57
CA PRO A 138 -37.70 10.45 -38.03
C PRO A 138 -38.05 11.95 -38.27
N PRO A 139 -37.11 12.92 -38.33
CA PRO A 139 -36.16 13.48 -37.34
C PRO A 139 -36.36 15.02 -37.14
N SER A 140 -35.65 15.66 -36.21
CA SER A 140 -35.26 17.11 -36.14
C SER A 140 -34.54 17.29 -34.79
N GLY A 141 -33.35 17.90 -34.60
CA GLY A 141 -32.76 19.04 -35.28
C GLY A 141 -32.98 20.31 -34.44
N ASP A 142 -32.22 20.50 -33.35
CA ASP A 142 -31.93 21.86 -32.87
C ASP A 142 -30.69 21.93 -31.94
N THR A 143 -29.93 22.97 -32.20
CA THR A 143 -28.79 23.56 -31.50
C THR A 143 -29.18 24.18 -30.16
N GLY A 144 -28.39 23.93 -29.11
CA GLY A 144 -28.58 24.60 -27.82
C GLY A 144 -27.39 24.41 -26.89
N ALA A 145 -26.69 25.51 -26.62
CA ALA A 145 -25.48 25.58 -25.82
C ALA A 145 -25.67 25.01 -24.39
N ALA A 146 -24.75 24.12 -23.99
CA ALA A 146 -24.67 23.63 -22.62
C ALA A 146 -24.06 24.72 -21.71
N VAL A 147 -24.93 25.42 -20.98
CA VAL A 147 -24.54 26.20 -19.80
C VAL A 147 -24.21 25.22 -18.66
N VAL A 148 -22.93 25.12 -18.33
CA VAL A 148 -22.44 24.41 -17.14
C VAL A 148 -22.74 25.25 -15.89
N SER A 149 -23.91 25.04 -15.30
CA SER A 149 -24.22 25.58 -13.97
C SER A 149 -23.50 24.76 -12.90
N SER A 150 -22.32 25.24 -12.49
CA SER A 150 -21.63 24.79 -11.28
C SER A 150 -22.38 25.28 -10.05
N ASN A 151 -23.29 24.45 -9.53
CA ASN A 151 -23.96 24.72 -8.26
C ASN A 151 -23.10 24.19 -7.10
N SER A 152 -22.20 25.03 -6.59
CA SER A 152 -21.48 24.81 -5.33
C SER A 152 -22.45 25.03 -4.16
N GLY A 153 -23.26 24.00 -3.87
CA GLY A 153 -24.06 23.91 -2.65
C GLY A 153 -23.16 23.61 -1.46
N GLN A 154 -22.79 24.67 -0.75
CA GLN A 154 -21.98 24.64 0.47
C GLN A 154 -22.84 24.09 1.63
N GLN A 155 -22.68 22.80 1.95
CA GLN A 155 -23.13 22.24 3.23
C GLN A 155 -21.99 22.26 4.25
N PRO A 156 -22.24 22.72 5.49
CA PRO A 156 -21.25 22.67 6.55
C PRO A 156 -21.22 21.27 7.17
N GLY A 157 -20.01 20.70 7.33
CA GLY A 157 -19.78 19.70 8.37
C GLY A 157 -19.86 18.22 7.97
N THR A 158 -19.10 17.79 6.97
CA THR A 158 -18.39 16.50 7.10
C THR A 158 -16.94 16.71 6.68
N THR A 159 -16.01 16.71 7.63
CA THR A 159 -14.59 16.61 7.31
C THR A 159 -14.36 15.20 6.76
N THR A 160 -14.56 15.02 5.46
CA THR A 160 -14.24 13.76 4.79
C THR A 160 -12.75 13.53 5.03
N ARG A 161 -12.44 12.49 5.81
CA ARG A 161 -11.05 12.15 6.14
C ARG A 161 -10.30 11.90 4.83
N VAL A 162 -9.36 12.79 4.51
CA VAL A 162 -8.54 12.68 3.30
C VAL A 162 -7.86 11.31 3.32
N LYS A 163 -8.18 10.47 2.33
CA LYS A 163 -7.50 9.21 2.12
C LYS A 163 -6.16 9.51 1.46
N TYR A 164 -5.15 8.70 1.76
CA TYR A 164 -3.84 8.82 1.13
C TYR A 164 -3.53 7.52 0.40
N ARG A 165 -3.02 7.64 -0.82
CA ARG A 165 -2.61 6.52 -1.67
C ARG A 165 -1.12 6.53 -1.94
N GLU A 166 -0.59 5.36 -2.27
CA GLU A 166 0.78 5.25 -2.74
C GLU A 166 0.87 5.72 -4.19
N GLN A 167 1.98 6.38 -4.54
CA GLN A 167 2.28 6.81 -5.90
C GLN A 167 3.80 6.90 -6.08
N GLY A 168 4.32 6.42 -7.22
CA GLY A 168 5.72 6.56 -7.61
C GLY A 168 6.64 5.40 -7.20
N VAL A 169 6.19 4.51 -6.31
CA VAL A 169 6.99 3.38 -5.82
C VAL A 169 7.21 2.37 -6.93
N ASP A 170 6.12 1.85 -7.52
CA ASP A 170 6.18 0.86 -8.58
C ASP A 170 6.77 1.44 -9.86
N GLU A 171 6.45 2.70 -10.19
CA GLU A 171 6.99 3.40 -11.36
C GLU A 171 8.51 3.52 -11.30
N LEU A 172 9.06 3.86 -10.13
CA LEU A 172 10.51 3.94 -9.95
C LEU A 172 11.15 2.57 -10.14
N LEU A 173 10.59 1.53 -9.54
CA LEU A 173 11.14 0.17 -9.65
C LEU A 173 11.07 -0.35 -11.09
N GLN A 174 9.96 -0.12 -11.79
CA GLN A 174 9.81 -0.44 -13.21
C GLN A 174 10.84 0.32 -14.06
N LEU A 175 11.05 1.61 -13.82
CA LEU A 175 12.07 2.42 -14.50
C LEU A 175 13.48 1.85 -14.26
N LYS A 176 13.84 1.57 -13.00
CA LYS A 176 15.16 1.02 -12.64
C LYS A 176 15.39 -0.35 -13.26
N LEU A 177 14.35 -1.19 -13.32
CA LEU A 177 14.38 -2.49 -13.98
C LEU A 177 14.62 -2.34 -15.49
N HIS A 178 13.89 -1.46 -16.17
CA HIS A 178 14.12 -1.17 -17.60
C HIS A 178 15.53 -0.65 -17.88
N LEU A 179 16.04 0.26 -17.04
CA LEU A 179 17.41 0.75 -17.15
C LEU A 179 18.45 -0.37 -16.93
N ALA A 180 18.17 -1.37 -16.10
CA ALA A 180 19.07 -2.50 -15.89
C ALA A 180 19.06 -3.47 -17.08
N ILE A 181 17.88 -3.74 -17.65
CA ILE A 181 17.71 -4.62 -18.82
C ILE A 181 18.36 -4.02 -20.08
N THR A 182 18.33 -2.70 -20.21
CA THR A 182 18.82 -1.99 -21.41
C THR A 182 20.31 -1.66 -21.35
N ALA A 183 20.89 -1.54 -20.15
CA ALA A 183 22.28 -1.08 -19.99
C ALA A 183 23.37 -1.97 -20.64
N PRO A 184 23.32 -3.32 -20.56
CA PRO A 184 24.35 -4.14 -21.18
C PRO A 184 24.04 -4.46 -22.65
N ASP A 185 25.05 -4.35 -23.52
CA ASP A 185 24.97 -4.77 -24.92
C ASP A 185 24.89 -6.29 -25.05
N ASN A 186 25.68 -7.01 -24.24
CA ASN A 186 25.69 -8.47 -24.16
C ASN A 186 25.40 -8.92 -22.73
N ILE A 187 24.42 -9.81 -22.58
CA ILE A 187 24.01 -10.33 -21.28
C ILE A 187 24.88 -11.55 -20.95
N PRO A 188 25.61 -11.55 -19.82
CA PRO A 188 26.40 -12.70 -19.41
C PRO A 188 25.54 -13.95 -19.28
N GLU A 189 26.13 -15.11 -19.58
CA GLU A 189 25.43 -16.38 -19.41
C GLU A 189 24.99 -16.57 -17.95
N GLY A 190 23.72 -16.90 -17.75
CA GLY A 190 23.15 -17.08 -16.41
C GLY A 190 22.84 -15.79 -15.65
N ALA A 191 22.97 -14.62 -16.27
CA ALA A 191 22.57 -13.36 -15.65
C ALA A 191 21.09 -13.41 -15.22
N THR A 192 20.85 -13.07 -13.96
CA THR A 192 19.55 -13.24 -13.31
C THR A 192 19.07 -11.93 -12.71
N ILE A 193 17.83 -11.56 -12.99
CA ILE A 193 17.11 -10.49 -12.32
C ILE A 193 16.31 -11.12 -11.17
N ILE A 194 16.51 -10.60 -9.97
CA ILE A 194 15.69 -10.95 -8.80
C ILE A 194 14.68 -9.83 -8.61
N LEU A 195 13.40 -10.18 -8.62
CA LEU A 195 12.30 -9.24 -8.42
C LEU A 195 11.51 -9.66 -7.19
N ALA A 196 11.57 -8.87 -6.12
CA ALA A 196 10.82 -9.13 -4.89
C ALA A 196 9.52 -8.30 -4.89
N THR A 197 8.47 -8.81 -5.54
CA THR A 197 7.15 -8.19 -5.57
C THR A 197 6.06 -9.23 -5.77
N GLY A 198 4.90 -9.00 -5.14
CA GLY A 198 3.67 -9.76 -5.42
C GLY A 198 2.77 -9.10 -6.46
N ASP A 199 3.01 -7.81 -6.77
CA ASP A 199 2.14 -7.05 -7.65
C ASP A 199 2.27 -7.51 -9.10
N GLY A 200 1.14 -7.83 -9.71
CA GLY A 200 1.04 -8.21 -11.11
C GLY A 200 -0.11 -7.50 -11.81
N ASN A 201 -0.50 -6.32 -11.30
CA ASN A 201 -1.48 -5.46 -11.94
C ASN A 201 -0.83 -4.62 -13.06
N VAL A 202 -1.69 -4.04 -13.88
CA VAL A 202 -1.31 -2.97 -14.80
C VAL A 202 -0.86 -1.73 -14.01
N GLY A 203 0.19 -1.07 -14.46
CA GLY A 203 0.72 0.12 -13.80
C GLY A 203 -0.12 1.37 -14.10
N GLN A 204 -0.03 2.39 -13.24
CA GLN A 204 -0.76 3.65 -13.44
C GLN A 204 -0.33 4.38 -14.73
N PHE A 205 0.97 4.27 -15.08
CA PHE A 205 1.57 4.94 -16.23
C PHE A 205 2.11 3.96 -17.29
N ASN A 206 1.96 2.66 -17.06
CA ASN A 206 2.44 1.60 -17.94
C ASN A 206 1.41 0.46 -17.95
N GLU A 207 0.76 0.26 -19.09
CA GLU A 207 -0.30 -0.74 -19.25
C GLU A 207 0.16 -2.17 -18.94
N ASP A 208 1.45 -2.49 -19.14
CA ASP A 208 1.98 -3.82 -18.85
C ASP A 208 2.54 -3.95 -17.42
N GLY A 209 2.65 -2.86 -16.65
CA GLY A 209 3.22 -2.85 -15.29
C GLY A 209 4.59 -3.56 -15.18
N PHE A 210 4.78 -4.34 -14.11
CA PHE A 210 5.98 -5.18 -13.94
C PHE A 210 6.05 -6.34 -14.95
N LEU A 211 4.91 -6.85 -15.42
CA LEU A 211 4.86 -7.96 -16.36
C LEU A 211 5.56 -7.59 -17.67
N GLY A 212 5.33 -6.38 -18.19
CA GLY A 212 5.99 -5.88 -19.41
C GLY A 212 7.51 -5.80 -19.29
N ALA A 213 8.01 -5.33 -18.14
CA ALA A 213 9.44 -5.28 -17.86
C ALA A 213 10.06 -6.69 -17.82
N VAL A 214 9.41 -7.65 -17.16
CA VAL A 214 9.85 -9.05 -17.09
C VAL A 214 9.77 -9.73 -18.46
N ARG A 215 8.71 -9.50 -19.23
CA ARG A 215 8.57 -9.97 -20.61
C ARG A 215 9.74 -9.50 -21.48
N THR A 216 10.16 -8.25 -21.31
CA THR A 216 11.29 -7.66 -22.05
C THR A 216 12.62 -8.27 -21.61
N ALA A 217 12.82 -8.48 -20.30
CA ALA A 217 14.00 -9.15 -19.75
C ALA A 217 14.17 -10.57 -20.31
N LEU A 218 13.12 -11.38 -20.26
CA LEU A 218 13.11 -12.76 -20.73
C LEU A 218 13.40 -12.86 -22.24
N LYS A 219 12.82 -11.96 -23.04
CA LYS A 219 13.10 -11.87 -24.49
C LYS A 219 14.56 -11.53 -24.79
N ARG A 220 15.19 -10.71 -23.95
CA ARG A 220 16.62 -10.39 -24.05
C ARG A 220 17.54 -11.49 -23.51
N GLY A 221 17.01 -12.53 -22.87
CA GLY A 221 17.79 -13.66 -22.36
C GLY A 221 18.17 -13.58 -20.89
N TRP A 222 17.61 -12.63 -20.14
CA TRP A 222 17.74 -12.62 -18.68
C TRP A 222 16.94 -13.77 -18.06
N LYS A 223 17.51 -14.46 -17.08
CA LYS A 223 16.72 -15.27 -16.15
C LYS A 223 16.01 -14.34 -15.15
N VAL A 224 14.81 -14.69 -14.73
CA VAL A 224 14.05 -13.89 -13.77
C VAL A 224 13.55 -14.79 -12.64
N GLU A 225 13.85 -14.39 -11.41
CA GLU A 225 13.36 -15.03 -10.20
C GLU A 225 12.46 -14.05 -9.44
N LEU A 226 11.17 -14.38 -9.36
CA LEU A 226 10.18 -13.61 -8.64
C LEU A 226 10.06 -14.14 -7.20
N TYR A 227 10.31 -13.27 -6.23
CA TYR A 227 10.12 -13.55 -4.81
C TYR A 227 8.89 -12.82 -4.29
N ALA A 228 7.98 -13.55 -3.65
CA ALA A 228 6.77 -12.97 -3.07
C ALA A 228 6.25 -13.82 -1.92
N TRP A 229 5.47 -13.22 -1.02
CA TRP A 229 4.62 -13.97 -0.10
C TRP A 229 3.44 -14.57 -0.87
N GLU A 230 3.08 -15.82 -0.60
CA GLU A 230 2.01 -16.52 -1.31
C GLU A 230 0.67 -15.76 -1.25
N CYS A 231 0.36 -15.17 -0.10
CA CYS A 231 -0.87 -14.40 0.11
C CYS A 231 -0.98 -13.12 -0.74
N CYS A 232 0.15 -12.58 -1.21
CA CYS A 232 0.22 -11.35 -2.01
C CYS A 232 0.62 -11.62 -3.47
N LEU A 233 0.82 -12.87 -3.87
CA LEU A 233 1.27 -13.22 -5.22
C LEU A 233 0.12 -13.16 -6.23
N SER A 234 0.21 -12.26 -7.20
CA SER A 234 -0.76 -12.22 -8.31
C SER A 234 -0.70 -13.48 -9.19
N ARG A 235 -1.87 -14.00 -9.58
CA ARG A 235 -1.98 -15.12 -10.53
C ARG A 235 -1.57 -14.76 -11.96
N SER A 236 -1.45 -13.46 -12.28
CA SER A 236 -1.01 -13.00 -13.61
C SER A 236 0.40 -13.48 -13.94
N TRP A 237 1.30 -13.52 -12.94
CA TRP A 237 2.67 -14.03 -13.09
C TRP A 237 2.72 -15.44 -13.67
N GLN A 238 1.99 -16.38 -13.08
CA GLN A 238 1.96 -17.78 -13.53
C GLN A 238 1.27 -17.92 -14.90
N ARG A 239 0.21 -17.13 -15.13
CA ARG A 239 -0.53 -17.14 -16.40
C ARG A 239 0.35 -16.67 -17.57
N GLU A 240 1.14 -15.63 -17.36
CA GLU A 240 1.94 -15.02 -18.42
C GLU A 240 3.27 -15.76 -18.66
N PHE A 241 3.95 -16.18 -17.60
CA PHE A 241 5.32 -16.71 -17.69
C PHE A 241 5.45 -18.21 -17.44
N GLY A 242 4.34 -18.96 -17.34
CA GLY A 242 4.37 -20.41 -17.11
C GLY A 242 5.20 -21.17 -18.15
N GLU A 243 5.11 -20.81 -19.44
CA GLU A 243 5.92 -21.43 -20.50
C GLU A 243 7.42 -21.08 -20.39
N TRP A 244 7.74 -19.86 -19.93
CA TRP A 244 9.13 -19.47 -19.63
C TRP A 244 9.69 -20.24 -18.44
N GLY A 245 8.83 -20.63 -17.50
CA GLY A 245 9.20 -21.51 -16.39
C GLY A 245 9.61 -22.91 -16.83
N LYS A 246 8.90 -23.50 -17.80
CA LYS A 246 9.29 -24.79 -18.39
C LYS A 246 10.65 -24.74 -19.07
N ARG A 247 11.04 -23.56 -19.59
CA ARG A 247 12.36 -23.30 -20.19
C ARG A 247 13.45 -22.99 -19.16
N GLY A 248 13.13 -22.96 -17.87
CA GLY A 248 14.08 -22.61 -16.80
C GLY A 248 14.50 -21.14 -16.77
N MET A 249 13.77 -20.27 -17.48
CA MET A 249 14.09 -18.83 -17.59
C MET A 249 13.34 -17.99 -16.57
N PHE A 250 12.17 -18.44 -16.10
CA PHE A 250 11.36 -17.76 -15.10
C PHE A 250 11.08 -18.69 -13.92
N ARG A 251 11.19 -18.20 -12.69
CA ARG A 251 10.85 -18.98 -11.50
C ARG A 251 10.17 -18.12 -10.46
N ILE A 252 9.11 -18.64 -9.85
CA ILE A 252 8.49 -18.05 -8.65
C ILE A 252 9.04 -18.79 -7.44
N ILE A 253 9.47 -18.03 -6.43
CA ILE A 253 9.99 -18.53 -5.16
C ILE A 253 9.18 -17.84 -4.05
N THR A 254 8.45 -18.62 -3.26
CA THR A 254 7.68 -18.06 -2.14
C THR A 254 8.62 -17.72 -0.98
N LEU A 255 8.31 -16.63 -0.27
CA LEU A 255 9.07 -16.20 0.91
C LEU A 255 8.63 -16.92 2.19
N ASP A 256 7.45 -17.55 2.17
CA ASP A 256 6.83 -18.27 3.27
C ASP A 256 7.76 -19.28 3.98
N PRO A 257 8.56 -20.11 3.26
CA PRO A 257 9.51 -21.04 3.91
C PRO A 257 10.64 -20.36 4.68
N PHE A 258 10.89 -19.07 4.43
CA PHE A 258 11.95 -18.29 5.08
C PHE A 258 11.41 -17.37 6.18
N ALA A 259 10.09 -17.40 6.45
CA ALA A 259 9.43 -16.43 7.32
C ALA A 259 10.09 -16.31 8.71
N GLU A 260 10.42 -17.43 9.33
CA GLU A 260 11.03 -17.47 10.67
C GLU A 260 12.43 -16.85 10.70
N CYS A 261 13.21 -17.03 9.63
CA CYS A 261 14.56 -16.47 9.52
C CYS A 261 14.57 -15.02 9.02
N LEU A 262 13.43 -14.51 8.54
CA LEU A 262 13.28 -13.15 8.02
C LEU A 262 12.84 -12.15 9.07
N VAL A 263 12.56 -12.57 10.30
CA VAL A 263 12.10 -11.69 11.37
C VAL A 263 13.12 -11.61 12.50
N GLU A 264 13.28 -10.41 13.05
CA GLU A 264 14.07 -10.12 14.23
C GLU A 264 13.26 -9.27 15.21
N LEU A 265 13.62 -9.33 16.49
CA LEU A 265 13.00 -8.49 17.50
C LEU A 265 13.45 -7.04 17.28
N ALA A 266 12.50 -6.11 17.23
CA ALA A 266 12.83 -4.69 17.21
C ALA A 266 13.46 -4.30 18.55
N GLU A 267 14.65 -3.68 18.47
CA GLU A 267 15.30 -3.01 19.60
C GLU A 267 14.48 -1.80 20.10
#